data_AF-A0A0D2LC68-F1
#
_entry.id   AF-A0A0D2LC68-F1
#
_cell.length_a   1.000
_cell.length_b   1.000
_cell.length_c   1.000
_cell.angle_alpha   90.00
_cell.angle_beta   90.00
_cell.angle_gamma   90.00
#
_symmetry.space_group_name_H-M   'P 1'
#
loop_
_entity.id
_entity.type
_entity.pdbx_description
1 polymer ?
#
loop_
_entity_poly.entity_id
_entity_poly.type
_entity_poly.pdbx_seq_one_letter_code
_entity_poly.pdbx_strand_id
1 'polypeptide(L)'
;MTTTHYIAQDLLPPSPSIPEQLQVRRIALRHAGDAVWHLTHPHAEVTTLGAARAIGIAYHTSPSGALAFVALATTHSIFHIDLPEDEKAPHVDSALAQLLGSERSSAAGDYNARPRLVGFTLARTAVRVQQVLRKPIRGVDVGKLDTSAEKDLTPAEAARQWLSRNANQWEITRLWLGDEHAVLQIDTEYLNPSELGCLKELITQSDLIESMKPKESTGDFNKISVNKFGKVEITNSRYKTRVRSSRHTQVIMTQQNGQQYIGTPHQAKGKKTMISMPGAPRNVGDITQVRVVGRQNLTNTEKAREKLIHCLLTGTKTLRESAFIRLIWFPLWKKLSFQDTRTALDQDYVDDIVSKMRLNDSQLKNIAETLFKKEVDFKLLVSKEFFEEW
;
A
#
# COMPACT_ATOMS: atom_id res chain seq x y z
N MET A 1 -17.52 1.06 -28.46
CA MET A 1 -17.84 -0.37 -28.43
C MET A 1 -17.44 -0.89 -27.07
N THR A 2 -18.36 -1.54 -26.35
CA THR A 2 -18.09 -2.11 -25.03
C THR A 2 -17.64 -3.55 -25.22
N THR A 3 -16.39 -3.85 -24.86
CA THR A 3 -15.90 -5.23 -24.90
C THR A 3 -16.15 -5.87 -23.54
N THR A 4 -16.76 -7.05 -23.55
CA THR A 4 -16.99 -7.85 -22.34
C THR A 4 -16.02 -9.01 -22.31
N HIS A 5 -15.34 -9.19 -21.17
CA HIS A 5 -14.51 -10.33 -20.86
C HIS A 5 -14.98 -10.98 -19.55
N TYR A 6 -14.55 -12.21 -19.30
CA TYR A 6 -14.82 -12.92 -18.06
C TYR A 6 -13.50 -13.30 -17.41
N ILE A 7 -13.40 -13.12 -16.11
CA ILE A 7 -12.25 -13.54 -15.30
C ILE A 7 -12.75 -14.55 -14.27
N ALA A 8 -12.04 -15.67 -14.13
CA ALA A 8 -12.32 -16.64 -13.08
C ALA A 8 -12.06 -16.01 -11.70
N GLN A 9 -13.01 -16.19 -10.79
CA GLN A 9 -12.94 -15.71 -9.42
C GLN A 9 -12.39 -16.86 -8.56
N ASP A 10 -11.10 -16.78 -8.22
CA ASP A 10 -10.39 -17.81 -7.45
C ASP A 10 -9.90 -17.30 -6.08
N LEU A 11 -10.21 -16.05 -5.74
CA LEU A 11 -9.73 -15.36 -4.53
C LEU A 11 -10.58 -15.60 -3.28
N LEU A 12 -11.88 -15.83 -3.48
CA LEU A 12 -12.89 -16.01 -2.45
C LEU A 12 -13.46 -17.42 -2.63
N PRO A 13 -13.84 -18.09 -1.53
CA PRO A 13 -14.49 -19.38 -1.61
C PRO A 13 -15.81 -19.26 -2.40
N PRO A 14 -16.17 -20.29 -3.20
CA PRO A 14 -17.42 -20.30 -3.94
C PRO A 14 -18.60 -20.14 -2.98
N SER A 15 -19.51 -19.23 -3.31
CA SER A 15 -20.71 -18.92 -2.53
C SER A 15 -21.85 -18.62 -3.51
N PRO A 16 -23.12 -18.96 -3.20
CA PRO A 16 -24.26 -18.59 -4.05
C PRO A 16 -24.35 -17.07 -4.34
N SER A 17 -23.76 -16.24 -3.48
CA SER A 17 -23.71 -14.78 -3.60
C SER A 17 -22.47 -14.22 -4.30
N ILE A 18 -21.51 -15.09 -4.69
CA ILE A 18 -20.26 -14.70 -5.33
C ILE A 18 -20.10 -15.53 -6.61
N PRO A 19 -20.18 -14.91 -7.80
CA PRO A 19 -20.08 -15.66 -9.04
C PRO A 19 -18.67 -16.20 -9.24
N GLU A 20 -18.56 -17.43 -9.75
CA GLU A 20 -17.28 -18.07 -10.13
C GLU A 20 -16.60 -17.35 -11.31
N GLN A 21 -17.36 -16.58 -12.09
CA GLN A 21 -16.85 -15.76 -13.19
C GLN A 21 -17.33 -14.32 -13.05
N LEU A 22 -16.37 -13.39 -13.01
CA LEU A 22 -16.64 -11.96 -12.94
C LEU A 22 -16.68 -11.37 -14.35
N GLN A 23 -17.77 -10.68 -14.65
CA GLN A 23 -17.89 -9.93 -15.90
C GLN A 23 -17.04 -8.65 -15.83
N VAL A 24 -16.11 -8.51 -16.75
CA VAL A 24 -15.28 -7.31 -16.93
C VAL A 24 -15.72 -6.56 -18.18
N ARG A 25 -16.23 -5.35 -18.00
CA ARG A 25 -16.64 -4.46 -19.09
C ARG A 25 -15.62 -3.35 -19.26
N ARG A 26 -15.04 -3.25 -20.46
CA ARG A 26 -14.12 -2.16 -20.81
C ARG A 26 -14.89 -1.02 -21.48
N ILE A 27 -14.77 0.19 -20.93
CA ILE A 27 -15.48 1.39 -21.38
C ILE A 27 -14.55 2.60 -21.41
N ALA A 28 -14.86 3.57 -22.27
CA ALA A 28 -14.17 4.86 -22.27
C ALA A 28 -14.68 5.75 -21.12
N LEU A 29 -13.85 6.67 -20.63
CA LEU A 29 -14.18 7.60 -19.55
C LEU A 29 -15.50 8.38 -19.73
N ARG A 30 -15.85 8.77 -20.96
CA ARG A 30 -17.13 9.46 -21.25
C ARG A 30 -18.39 8.64 -20.93
N HIS A 31 -18.25 7.32 -20.74
CA HIS A 31 -19.33 6.40 -20.38
C HIS A 31 -19.22 5.94 -18.90
N ALA A 32 -18.36 6.56 -18.10
CA ALA A 32 -18.16 6.16 -16.71
C ALA A 32 -19.43 6.32 -15.86
N GLY A 33 -20.27 7.31 -16.15
CA GLY A 33 -21.57 7.49 -15.50
C GLY A 33 -22.49 6.28 -15.67
N ASP A 34 -22.49 5.62 -16.84
CA ASP A 34 -23.26 4.40 -17.07
C ASP A 34 -22.74 3.24 -16.19
N ALA A 35 -21.43 3.13 -16.03
CA ALA A 35 -20.82 2.16 -15.11
C ALA A 35 -21.21 2.43 -13.66
N VAL A 36 -21.15 3.70 -13.23
CA VAL A 36 -21.57 4.08 -11.88
C VAL A 36 -23.03 3.76 -11.66
N TRP A 37 -23.90 4.06 -12.63
CA TRP A 37 -25.32 3.71 -12.55
C TRP A 37 -25.50 2.20 -12.37
N HIS A 38 -24.83 1.36 -13.18
CA HIS A 38 -24.89 -0.09 -13.05
C HIS A 38 -24.39 -0.61 -11.70
N LEU A 39 -23.29 -0.06 -11.19
CA LEU A 39 -22.71 -0.47 -9.90
C LEU A 39 -23.58 -0.04 -8.71
N THR A 40 -24.30 1.07 -8.86
CA THR A 40 -25.14 1.64 -7.81
C THR A 40 -26.59 1.19 -7.87
N HIS A 41 -27.04 0.62 -8.99
CA HIS A 41 -28.40 0.10 -9.22
C HIS A 41 -28.31 -1.35 -9.74
N PRO A 42 -27.90 -2.32 -8.92
CA PRO A 42 -27.86 -3.71 -9.33
C PRO A 42 -29.27 -4.16 -9.71
N HIS A 43 -29.33 -5.10 -10.67
CA HIS A 43 -30.58 -5.74 -11.08
C HIS A 43 -31.36 -6.22 -9.85
N ALA A 44 -32.69 -6.07 -9.90
CA ALA A 44 -33.63 -6.13 -8.79
C ALA A 44 -33.65 -7.41 -7.91
N GLU A 45 -32.75 -8.36 -8.15
CA GLU A 45 -32.72 -9.68 -7.53
C GLU A 45 -31.86 -9.77 -6.25
N VAL A 46 -31.07 -8.75 -5.91
CA VAL A 46 -30.28 -8.70 -4.66
C VAL A 46 -30.63 -7.46 -3.84
N THR A 47 -31.88 -7.41 -3.36
CA THR A 47 -32.46 -6.33 -2.55
C THR A 47 -32.52 -6.65 -1.05
N THR A 48 -31.62 -7.48 -0.52
CA THR A 48 -31.54 -7.68 0.93
C THR A 48 -30.87 -6.48 1.60
N LEU A 49 -31.73 -5.59 2.11
CA LEU A 49 -31.58 -4.58 3.17
C LEU A 49 -30.39 -3.61 3.10
N GLY A 50 -30.70 -2.36 2.74
CA GLY A 50 -30.28 -1.14 3.49
C GLY A 50 -28.81 -0.87 3.80
N ALA A 51 -27.87 -1.70 3.35
CA ALA A 51 -26.45 -1.55 3.64
C ALA A 51 -25.76 -0.65 2.60
N ALA A 52 -24.93 0.27 3.09
CA ALA A 52 -24.08 1.11 2.25
C ALA A 52 -23.32 0.24 1.23
N ARG A 53 -23.47 0.59 -0.05
CA ARG A 53 -22.87 -0.19 -1.15
C ARG A 53 -21.37 0.10 -1.26
N ALA A 54 -20.55 -0.86 -0.89
CA ALA A 54 -19.11 -0.77 -1.13
C ALA A 54 -18.81 -0.96 -2.63
N ILE A 55 -18.12 0.02 -3.23
CA ILE A 55 -17.62 -0.05 -4.60
C ILE A 55 -16.10 -0.11 -4.53
N GLY A 56 -15.54 -1.24 -4.93
CA GLY A 56 -14.10 -1.43 -5.04
C GLY A 56 -13.50 -0.49 -6.08
N ILE A 57 -12.37 0.14 -5.77
CA ILE A 57 -11.57 0.92 -6.72
C ILE A 57 -10.13 0.41 -6.77
N ALA A 58 -9.63 0.26 -7.98
CA ALA A 58 -8.22 -0.01 -8.26
C ALA A 58 -7.79 0.77 -9.50
N TYR A 59 -6.48 0.85 -9.73
CA TYR A 59 -5.93 1.49 -10.92
C TYR A 59 -4.81 0.66 -11.52
N HIS A 60 -4.50 0.95 -12.78
CA HIS A 60 -3.35 0.40 -13.46
C HIS A 60 -2.53 1.51 -14.10
N THR A 61 -1.21 1.40 -14.01
CA THR A 61 -0.27 2.29 -14.68
C THR A 61 0.38 1.60 -15.88
N SER A 62 0.52 2.35 -16.96
CA SER A 62 1.29 1.93 -18.13
C SER A 62 2.78 1.84 -17.79
N PRO A 63 3.62 1.23 -18.66
CA PRO A 63 5.07 1.23 -18.49
C PRO A 63 5.70 2.63 -18.41
N SER A 64 5.07 3.65 -18.99
CA SER A 64 5.51 5.05 -18.89
C SER A 64 5.15 5.71 -17.55
N GLY A 65 4.42 5.01 -16.67
CA GLY A 65 3.92 5.54 -15.42
C GLY A 65 2.65 6.38 -15.55
N ALA A 66 2.08 6.50 -16.75
CA ALA A 66 0.78 7.11 -16.94
C ALA A 66 -0.34 6.21 -16.37
N LEU A 67 -1.44 6.79 -15.91
CA LEU A 67 -2.60 6.03 -15.45
C LEU A 67 -3.36 5.53 -16.66
N ALA A 68 -3.33 4.22 -16.93
CA ALA A 68 -3.93 3.64 -18.12
C ALA A 68 -5.45 3.46 -17.97
N PHE A 69 -5.89 2.97 -16.82
CA PHE A 69 -7.30 2.79 -16.51
C PHE A 69 -7.57 2.80 -15.01
N VAL A 70 -8.83 3.04 -14.67
CA VAL A 70 -9.40 2.85 -13.32
C VAL A 70 -10.41 1.73 -13.38
N ALA A 71 -10.33 0.80 -12.43
CA ALA A 71 -11.29 -0.27 -12.27
C ALA A 71 -12.25 0.06 -11.13
N LEU A 72 -13.55 -0.02 -11.39
CA LEU A 72 -14.61 0.05 -10.39
C LEU A 72 -15.31 -1.30 -10.32
N ALA A 73 -15.54 -1.83 -9.12
CA ALA A 73 -16.03 -3.20 -8.95
C ALA A 73 -17.06 -3.35 -7.83
N THR A 74 -17.98 -4.29 -8.03
CA THR A 74 -18.79 -4.92 -6.98
C THR A 74 -18.41 -6.41 -6.90
N THR A 75 -19.12 -7.19 -6.09
CA THR A 75 -18.96 -8.64 -6.06
C THR A 75 -19.38 -9.34 -7.36
N HIS A 76 -20.07 -8.66 -8.28
CA HIS A 76 -20.66 -9.28 -9.48
C HIS A 76 -20.09 -8.74 -10.80
N SER A 77 -19.61 -7.50 -10.80
CA SER A 77 -19.22 -6.81 -12.04
C SER A 77 -18.02 -5.92 -11.83
N ILE A 78 -17.16 -5.86 -12.85
CA ILE A 78 -15.99 -4.98 -12.91
C ILE A 78 -16.12 -4.11 -14.15
N PHE A 79 -15.91 -2.80 -14.00
CA PHE A 79 -15.79 -1.86 -15.09
C PHE A 79 -14.37 -1.34 -15.18
N HIS A 80 -13.71 -1.58 -16.31
CA HIS A 80 -12.43 -0.97 -16.66
C HIS A 80 -12.69 0.32 -17.44
N ILE A 81 -12.39 1.45 -16.83
CA ILE A 81 -12.57 2.78 -17.40
C ILE A 81 -11.23 3.24 -17.97
N ASP A 82 -11.10 3.18 -19.29
CA ASP A 82 -9.92 3.65 -20.01
C ASP A 82 -9.77 5.16 -19.86
N LEU A 83 -8.55 5.58 -19.50
CA LEU A 83 -8.21 6.98 -19.36
C LEU A 83 -7.44 7.48 -20.59
N PRO A 84 -7.72 8.69 -21.06
CA PRO A 84 -6.95 9.29 -22.15
C PRO A 84 -5.51 9.60 -21.68
N GLU A 85 -4.51 9.21 -22.48
CA GLU A 85 -3.10 9.46 -22.15
C GLU A 85 -2.74 10.96 -22.29
N ASP A 86 -3.34 11.66 -23.25
CA ASP A 86 -2.94 13.02 -23.66
C ASP A 86 -3.85 14.15 -23.13
N GLU A 87 -4.98 13.82 -22.51
CA GLU A 87 -5.89 14.86 -22.01
C GLU A 87 -5.43 15.37 -20.66
N LYS A 88 -4.99 16.64 -20.64
CA LYS A 88 -4.58 17.30 -19.39
C LYS A 88 -5.70 17.32 -18.34
N ALA A 89 -6.96 17.36 -18.76
CA ALA A 89 -8.13 17.45 -17.89
C ALA A 89 -9.34 16.77 -18.56
N PRO A 90 -9.47 15.44 -18.46
CA PRO A 90 -10.58 14.77 -19.09
C PRO A 90 -11.91 15.17 -18.45
N HIS A 91 -12.96 15.20 -19.28
CA HIS A 91 -14.32 15.40 -18.77
C HIS A 91 -14.74 14.19 -17.94
N VAL A 92 -15.11 14.45 -16.69
CA VAL A 92 -15.65 13.45 -15.76
C VAL A 92 -17.11 13.79 -15.54
N ASP A 93 -18.00 12.85 -15.86
CA ASP A 93 -19.44 13.03 -15.69
C ASP A 93 -19.82 13.19 -14.20
N SER A 94 -21.01 13.74 -13.96
CA SER A 94 -21.47 14.06 -12.61
C SER A 94 -21.65 12.81 -11.74
N ALA A 95 -22.05 11.67 -12.29
CA ALA A 95 -22.25 10.44 -11.53
C ALA A 95 -20.91 9.87 -11.04
N LEU A 96 -19.90 9.81 -11.91
CA LEU A 96 -18.54 9.43 -11.52
C LEU A 96 -17.94 10.44 -10.53
N ALA A 97 -18.10 11.75 -10.77
CA ALA A 97 -17.61 12.77 -9.84
C ALA A 97 -18.26 12.65 -8.45
N GLN A 98 -19.57 12.38 -8.39
CA GLN A 98 -20.29 12.16 -7.13
C GLN A 98 -19.85 10.89 -6.41
N LEU A 99 -19.61 9.80 -7.14
CA LEU A 99 -19.07 8.57 -6.56
C LEU A 99 -17.67 8.79 -5.98
N LEU A 100 -16.78 9.46 -6.73
CA LEU A 100 -15.41 9.76 -6.32
C LEU A 100 -15.38 10.68 -5.10
N GLY A 101 -16.15 11.77 -5.12
CA GLY A 101 -16.11 12.79 -4.10
C GLY A 101 -16.99 12.53 -2.88
N SER A 102 -17.86 11.51 -2.94
CA SER A 102 -18.98 11.20 -2.01
C SER A 102 -19.17 12.28 -0.95
N GLU A 103 -20.09 13.22 -1.20
CA GLU A 103 -20.23 14.45 -0.41
C GLU A 103 -20.21 14.18 1.10
N ARG A 104 -19.64 15.13 1.87
CA ARG A 104 -19.82 15.20 3.31
C ARG A 104 -21.30 15.45 3.55
N SER A 105 -22.12 14.40 3.57
CA SER A 105 -23.52 14.55 3.91
C SER A 105 -23.56 15.06 5.35
N SER A 106 -23.84 16.35 5.49
CA SER A 106 -23.99 17.03 6.78
C SER A 106 -25.27 16.63 7.50
N ALA A 107 -26.17 15.89 6.84
CA ALA A 107 -27.37 15.34 7.43
C ALA A 107 -27.05 13.98 8.05
N ALA A 108 -26.96 13.95 9.39
CA ALA A 108 -26.58 12.81 10.21
C ALA A 108 -27.52 11.58 10.15
N GLY A 109 -28.39 11.47 9.13
CA GLY A 109 -29.45 10.46 9.05
C GLY A 109 -29.35 9.47 7.89
N ASP A 110 -28.52 9.72 6.87
CA ASP A 110 -28.51 8.89 5.64
C ASP A 110 -27.12 8.34 5.26
N TYR A 111 -26.37 7.91 6.27
CA TYR A 111 -25.05 7.29 6.08
C TYR A 111 -25.09 5.93 5.38
N ASN A 112 -26.27 5.31 5.30
CA ASN A 112 -26.46 3.95 4.81
C ASN A 112 -26.92 3.87 3.34
N ALA A 113 -27.47 4.94 2.75
CA ALA A 113 -27.96 4.84 1.37
C ALA A 113 -26.90 5.09 0.29
N ARG A 114 -25.80 5.80 0.60
CA ARG A 114 -24.82 6.18 -0.42
C ARG A 114 -23.75 5.12 -0.64
N PRO A 115 -23.36 4.85 -1.90
CA PRO A 115 -22.23 4.00 -2.19
C PRO A 115 -20.94 4.62 -1.64
N ARG A 116 -20.04 3.78 -1.13
CA ARG A 116 -18.71 4.19 -0.63
C ARG A 116 -17.63 3.53 -1.47
N LEU A 117 -16.65 4.32 -1.88
CA LEU A 117 -15.45 3.76 -2.47
C LEU A 117 -14.64 3.03 -1.41
N VAL A 118 -14.18 1.84 -1.74
CA VAL A 118 -13.32 1.02 -0.90
C VAL A 118 -12.14 0.52 -1.73
N GLY A 119 -10.97 0.41 -1.13
CA GLY A 119 -9.81 -0.10 -1.84
C GLY A 119 -8.68 -0.48 -0.90
N PHE A 120 -7.79 -1.33 -1.38
CA PHE A 120 -6.51 -1.57 -0.72
C PHE A 120 -5.55 -0.45 -1.13
N THR A 121 -4.75 0.05 -0.18
CA THR A 121 -3.83 1.18 -0.44
C THR A 121 -4.57 2.38 -1.04
N LEU A 122 -5.80 2.62 -0.55
CA LEU A 122 -6.70 3.61 -1.13
C LEU A 122 -6.08 5.02 -1.08
N ALA A 123 -5.28 5.30 -0.06
CA ALA A 123 -4.51 6.55 0.03
C ALA A 123 -3.69 6.82 -1.26
N ARG A 124 -2.97 5.81 -1.74
CA ARG A 124 -2.18 5.88 -2.98
C ARG A 124 -3.07 5.99 -4.21
N THR A 125 -4.09 5.13 -4.29
CA THR A 125 -5.08 5.12 -5.38
C THR A 125 -5.77 6.48 -5.51
N ALA A 126 -6.18 7.08 -4.40
CA ALA A 126 -6.86 8.36 -4.38
C ALA A 126 -6.00 9.49 -4.95
N VAL A 127 -4.72 9.57 -4.57
CA VAL A 127 -3.82 10.59 -5.14
C VAL A 127 -3.62 10.40 -6.64
N ARG A 128 -3.46 9.15 -7.10
CA ARG A 128 -3.20 8.85 -8.51
C ARG A 128 -4.42 9.07 -9.40
N VAL A 129 -5.59 8.62 -8.95
CA VAL A 129 -6.82 8.84 -9.70
C VAL A 129 -7.21 10.33 -9.67
N GLN A 130 -7.00 11.04 -8.55
CA GLN A 130 -7.23 12.49 -8.48
C GLN A 130 -6.29 13.27 -9.40
N GLN A 131 -5.04 12.80 -9.59
CA GLN A 131 -4.08 13.43 -10.50
C GLN A 131 -4.61 13.54 -11.92
N VAL A 132 -5.27 12.49 -12.41
CA VAL A 132 -5.77 12.43 -13.78
C VAL A 132 -7.18 13.00 -13.87
N LEU A 133 -8.09 12.59 -12.98
CA LEU A 133 -9.50 12.98 -13.05
C LEU A 133 -9.77 14.38 -12.48
N ARG A 134 -8.84 14.94 -11.70
CA ARG A 134 -8.97 16.26 -11.05
C ARG A 134 -10.24 16.40 -10.20
N LYS A 135 -10.78 15.28 -9.72
CA LYS A 135 -11.92 15.23 -8.81
C LYS A 135 -11.45 14.78 -7.43
N PRO A 136 -11.97 15.38 -6.35
CA PRO A 136 -11.76 14.88 -5.00
C PRO A 136 -12.07 13.39 -4.93
N ILE A 137 -11.26 12.65 -4.18
CA ILE A 137 -11.48 11.24 -3.92
C ILE A 137 -11.65 11.02 -2.44
N ARG A 138 -12.76 10.39 -2.09
CA ARG A 138 -13.09 9.94 -0.76
C ARG A 138 -13.44 8.48 -0.74
N GLY A 139 -13.04 7.79 0.32
CA GLY A 139 -13.39 6.38 0.50
C GLY A 139 -12.70 5.75 1.69
N VAL A 140 -12.85 4.43 1.84
CA VAL A 140 -12.32 3.68 2.98
C VAL A 140 -11.18 2.77 2.55
N ASP A 141 -10.03 2.89 3.20
CA ASP A 141 -8.91 1.97 2.98
C ASP A 141 -9.13 0.65 3.74
N VAL A 142 -9.55 -0.39 3.02
CA VAL A 142 -9.83 -1.69 3.62
C VAL A 142 -8.57 -2.46 4.00
N GLY A 143 -7.40 -2.08 3.45
CA GLY A 143 -6.12 -2.69 3.82
C GLY A 143 -5.68 -2.38 5.24
N LYS A 144 -6.38 -1.48 5.93
CA LYS A 144 -6.16 -1.12 7.34
C LYS A 144 -7.22 -1.68 8.28
N LEU A 145 -8.27 -2.30 7.75
CA LEU A 145 -9.25 -3.02 8.57
C LEU A 145 -8.66 -4.34 9.11
N ASP A 146 -7.66 -4.89 8.42
CA ASP A 146 -6.88 -6.03 8.90
C ASP A 146 -5.72 -5.53 9.79
N THR A 147 -6.05 -5.24 11.05
CA THR A 147 -5.07 -4.82 12.08
C THR A 147 -4.19 -5.96 12.59
N SER A 148 -4.32 -7.19 12.06
CA SER A 148 -3.53 -8.38 12.44
C SER A 148 -2.02 -8.27 12.16
N ALA A 149 -1.57 -7.18 11.53
CA ALA A 149 -0.16 -6.91 11.25
C ALA A 149 0.63 -6.31 12.43
N GLU A 150 -0.05 -5.76 13.44
CA GLU A 150 0.56 -5.51 14.74
C GLU A 150 0.41 -6.77 15.60
N LYS A 151 1.46 -7.16 16.31
CA LYS A 151 1.61 -8.48 16.96
C LYS A 151 0.59 -8.78 18.08
N ASP A 152 -0.32 -7.86 18.35
CA ASP A 152 -1.30 -8.01 19.40
C ASP A 152 -2.57 -8.57 18.80
N LEU A 153 -3.09 -9.64 19.42
CA LEU A 153 -4.37 -10.23 19.06
C LEU A 153 -5.41 -9.11 18.98
N THR A 154 -6.05 -8.95 17.83
CA THR A 154 -7.16 -8.01 17.73
C THR A 154 -8.25 -8.43 18.73
N PRO A 155 -9.06 -7.51 19.26
CA PRO A 155 -10.16 -7.85 20.18
C PRO A 155 -11.06 -8.96 19.63
N ALA A 156 -11.26 -8.98 18.32
CA ALA A 156 -11.98 -10.03 17.59
C ALA A 156 -11.24 -11.37 17.56
N GLU A 157 -9.93 -11.39 17.35
CA GLU A 157 -9.11 -12.60 17.43
C GLU A 157 -8.99 -13.12 18.86
N ALA A 158 -8.81 -12.23 19.84
CA ALA A 158 -8.83 -12.55 21.26
C ALA A 158 -10.18 -13.15 21.68
N ALA A 159 -11.29 -12.54 21.27
CA ALA A 159 -12.62 -13.09 21.51
C ALA A 159 -12.83 -14.43 20.80
N ARG A 160 -12.34 -14.58 19.57
CA ARG A 160 -12.45 -15.85 18.85
C ARG A 160 -11.60 -16.96 19.47
N GLN A 161 -10.43 -16.61 19.97
CA GLN A 161 -9.48 -17.54 20.58
C GLN A 161 -9.89 -17.92 22.00
N TRP A 162 -10.40 -16.98 22.79
CA TRP A 162 -10.62 -17.16 24.23
C TRP A 162 -12.09 -17.30 24.63
N LEU A 163 -13.04 -16.76 23.86
CA LEU A 163 -14.47 -16.81 24.19
C LEU A 163 -15.22 -17.83 23.34
N SER A 164 -15.15 -17.73 22.00
CA SER A 164 -15.88 -18.62 21.10
C SER A 164 -15.28 -18.67 19.71
N ARG A 165 -15.05 -19.87 19.16
CA ARG A 165 -14.59 -20.04 17.76
C ARG A 165 -15.54 -19.44 16.71
N ASN A 166 -16.80 -19.25 17.09
CA ASN A 166 -17.87 -18.68 16.27
C ASN A 166 -18.11 -17.19 16.56
N ALA A 167 -17.26 -16.54 17.38
CA ALA A 167 -17.37 -15.12 17.64
C ALA A 167 -17.32 -14.32 16.33
N ASN A 168 -18.31 -13.45 16.12
CA ASN A 168 -18.40 -12.62 14.93
C ASN A 168 -17.32 -11.54 14.99
N GLN A 169 -16.17 -11.83 14.38
CA GLN A 169 -15.01 -10.96 14.39
C GLN A 169 -15.34 -9.56 13.86
N TRP A 170 -16.21 -9.46 12.86
CA TRP A 170 -16.59 -8.19 12.27
C TRP A 170 -17.37 -7.31 13.25
N GLU A 171 -18.39 -7.84 13.90
CA GLU A 171 -19.18 -7.08 14.89
C GLU A 171 -18.35 -6.68 16.10
N ILE A 172 -17.46 -7.55 16.55
CA ILE A 172 -16.56 -7.26 17.67
C ILE A 172 -15.57 -6.17 17.31
N THR A 173 -14.93 -6.26 16.14
CA THR A 173 -14.05 -5.19 15.66
C THR A 173 -14.83 -3.88 15.47
N ARG A 174 -16.05 -3.94 14.93
CA ARG A 174 -16.92 -2.76 14.78
C ARG A 174 -17.25 -2.11 16.13
N LEU A 175 -17.67 -2.90 17.12
CA LEU A 175 -18.02 -2.43 18.46
C LEU A 175 -16.80 -1.92 19.24
N TRP A 176 -15.67 -2.60 19.09
CA TRP A 176 -14.45 -2.27 19.83
C TRP A 176 -13.77 -1.01 19.32
N LEU A 177 -13.74 -0.84 18.00
CA LEU A 177 -13.29 0.40 17.41
C LEU A 177 -14.32 1.51 17.72
N GLY A 178 -15.62 1.20 17.79
CA GLY A 178 -16.67 2.19 18.07
C GLY A 178 -17.07 2.96 16.81
N ASP A 179 -18.20 3.67 16.87
CA ASP A 179 -18.72 4.49 15.76
C ASP A 179 -17.78 5.66 15.38
N GLU A 180 -16.81 5.99 16.23
CA GLU A 180 -15.84 7.07 16.03
C GLU A 180 -14.66 6.72 15.13
N HIS A 181 -14.54 5.47 14.62
CA HIS A 181 -13.59 5.17 13.52
C HIS A 181 -14.11 5.63 12.15
N ALA A 182 -14.45 6.92 12.08
CA ALA A 182 -14.28 7.78 10.91
C ALA A 182 -12.82 7.83 10.38
N VAL A 183 -11.91 7.03 10.93
CA VAL A 183 -10.44 7.18 10.89
C VAL A 183 -9.76 6.48 9.70
N LEU A 184 -10.48 5.70 8.88
CA LEU A 184 -9.94 5.17 7.62
C LEU A 184 -10.50 5.86 6.38
N GLN A 185 -11.25 6.94 6.58
CA GLN A 185 -11.73 7.74 5.46
C GLN A 185 -10.56 8.53 4.87
N ILE A 186 -10.15 8.11 3.69
CA ILE A 186 -9.26 8.86 2.82
C ILE A 186 -10.06 10.02 2.24
N ASP A 187 -9.53 11.24 2.29
CA ASP A 187 -10.06 12.42 1.64
C ASP A 187 -8.91 13.27 1.07
N THR A 188 -8.84 13.37 -0.25
CA THR A 188 -7.81 14.17 -0.92
C THR A 188 -7.93 15.68 -0.66
N GLU A 189 -9.07 16.16 -0.17
CA GLU A 189 -9.29 17.57 0.13
C GLU A 189 -8.65 18.06 1.43
N TYR A 190 -8.15 17.15 2.27
CA TYR A 190 -7.32 17.57 3.41
C TYR A 190 -6.01 18.23 2.98
N LEU A 191 -5.60 18.04 1.73
CA LEU A 191 -4.37 18.60 1.18
C LEU A 191 -4.68 19.73 0.21
N ASN A 192 -3.90 20.81 0.32
CA ASN A 192 -3.94 21.88 -0.67
C ASN A 192 -3.25 21.43 -1.98
N PRO A 193 -3.43 22.18 -3.10
CA PRO A 193 -2.88 21.78 -4.40
C PRO A 193 -1.37 21.56 -4.41
N SER A 194 -0.59 22.32 -3.64
CA SER A 194 0.87 22.17 -3.56
C SER A 194 1.28 20.91 -2.78
N GLU A 195 0.62 20.63 -1.66
CA GLU A 195 0.82 19.39 -0.88
C GLU A 195 0.48 18.17 -1.73
N LEU A 196 -0.66 18.22 -2.40
CA LEU A 196 -1.12 17.15 -3.25
C LEU A 196 -0.21 16.96 -4.48
N GLY A 197 0.31 18.05 -5.06
CA GLY A 197 1.34 18.01 -6.10
C GLY A 197 2.61 17.28 -5.64
N CYS A 198 3.08 17.55 -4.42
CA CYS A 198 4.21 16.84 -3.84
C CYS A 198 3.95 15.33 -3.68
N LEU A 199 2.77 14.94 -3.18
CA LEU A 199 2.42 13.53 -3.02
C LEU A 199 2.26 12.82 -4.37
N LYS A 200 1.70 13.49 -5.37
CA LYS A 200 1.59 12.95 -6.74
C LYS A 200 2.95 12.57 -7.30
N GLU A 201 3.92 13.47 -7.19
CA GLU A 201 5.28 13.21 -7.67
C GLU A 201 5.92 12.04 -6.92
N LEU A 202 5.83 12.07 -5.58
CA LEU A 202 6.35 11.01 -4.71
C LEU A 202 5.80 9.62 -5.07
N ILE A 203 4.50 9.52 -5.29
CA ILE A 203 3.83 8.25 -5.63
C ILE A 203 4.16 7.84 -7.06
N THR A 204 4.17 8.78 -8.01
CA THR A 204 4.51 8.50 -9.41
C THR A 204 5.91 7.91 -9.53
N GLN A 205 6.90 8.52 -8.88
CA GLN A 205 8.26 8.00 -8.84
C GLN A 205 8.33 6.62 -8.19
N SER A 206 7.55 6.38 -7.14
CA SER A 206 7.47 5.05 -6.53
C SER A 206 6.87 4.01 -7.46
N ASP A 207 5.76 4.33 -8.14
CA ASP A 207 5.11 3.46 -9.12
C ASP A 207 6.08 3.10 -10.25
N LEU A 208 6.84 4.09 -10.77
CA LEU A 208 7.85 3.88 -11.80
C LEU A 208 9.00 2.98 -11.33
N ILE A 209 9.53 3.24 -10.13
CA ILE A 209 10.57 2.38 -9.56
C ILE A 209 10.04 0.96 -9.37
N GLU A 210 8.80 0.81 -8.94
CA GLU A 210 8.16 -0.50 -8.75
C GLU A 210 7.86 -1.23 -10.05
N SER A 211 7.48 -0.52 -11.12
CA SER A 211 7.25 -1.12 -12.44
C SER A 211 8.55 -1.57 -13.11
N MET A 212 9.66 -0.85 -12.86
CA MET A 212 11.00 -1.20 -13.33
C MET A 212 11.66 -2.33 -12.53
N LYS A 213 11.18 -2.64 -11.32
CA LYS A 213 11.71 -3.77 -10.54
C LYS A 213 11.45 -5.07 -11.31
N PRO A 214 12.48 -5.88 -11.58
CA PRO A 214 12.29 -7.11 -12.32
C PRO A 214 11.38 -8.07 -11.52
N LYS A 215 10.41 -8.68 -12.20
CA LYS A 215 9.50 -9.67 -11.59
C LYS A 215 10.23 -10.95 -11.19
N GLU A 216 11.35 -11.21 -11.86
CA GLU A 216 12.25 -12.31 -11.60
C GLU A 216 13.68 -11.78 -11.49
N SER A 217 14.40 -12.16 -10.44
CA SER A 217 15.82 -11.86 -10.32
C SER A 217 16.61 -13.12 -9.99
N THR A 218 17.74 -13.30 -10.67
CA THR A 218 18.73 -14.33 -10.32
C THR A 218 19.59 -13.76 -9.20
N GLY A 219 19.59 -14.43 -8.04
CA GLY A 219 20.29 -13.96 -6.85
C GLY A 219 21.69 -14.56 -6.77
N ASP A 220 22.69 -13.71 -6.56
CA ASP A 220 24.04 -14.16 -6.21
C ASP A 220 24.06 -14.69 -4.77
N PHE A 221 24.53 -15.91 -4.58
CA PHE A 221 24.66 -16.56 -3.27
C PHE A 221 26.07 -17.13 -3.07
N ASN A 222 26.51 -17.14 -1.81
CA ASN A 222 27.81 -17.69 -1.42
C ASN A 222 27.68 -19.09 -0.81
N LYS A 223 26.56 -19.36 -0.13
CA LYS A 223 26.36 -20.60 0.62
C LYS A 223 24.89 -20.91 0.76
N ILE A 224 24.55 -22.18 0.62
CA ILE A 224 23.23 -22.73 0.93
C ILE A 224 23.43 -23.85 1.94
N SER A 225 22.62 -23.88 3.00
CA SER A 225 22.68 -24.93 4.02
C SER A 225 21.31 -25.23 4.58
N VAL A 226 21.04 -26.49 4.91
CA VAL A 226 19.81 -26.88 5.60
C VAL A 226 20.03 -26.79 7.10
N ASN A 227 19.14 -26.13 7.82
CA ASN A 227 19.21 -26.05 9.28
C ASN A 227 18.62 -27.30 9.94
N LYS A 228 18.79 -27.40 11.26
CA LYS A 228 18.29 -28.51 12.10
C LYS A 228 16.77 -28.75 11.99
N PHE A 229 16.03 -27.74 11.55
CA PHE A 229 14.57 -27.74 11.42
C PHE A 229 14.11 -28.01 9.99
N GLY A 230 15.01 -28.44 9.09
CA GLY A 230 14.69 -28.70 7.68
C GLY A 230 14.41 -27.44 6.85
N LYS A 231 14.70 -26.24 7.37
CA LYS A 231 14.58 -24.98 6.62
C LYS A 231 15.89 -24.70 5.89
N VAL A 232 15.78 -24.21 4.67
CA VAL A 232 16.96 -23.87 3.84
C VAL A 232 17.40 -22.45 4.19
N GLU A 233 18.68 -22.28 4.53
CA GLU A 233 19.32 -20.99 4.75
C GLU A 233 20.17 -20.65 3.50
N ILE A 234 19.82 -19.55 2.83
CA ILE A 234 20.59 -18.99 1.72
C ILE A 234 21.38 -17.80 2.26
N THR A 235 22.70 -17.81 2.07
CA THR A 235 23.59 -16.67 2.36
C THR A 235 23.93 -15.96 1.06
N ASN A 236 23.38 -14.76 0.88
CA ASN A 236 23.64 -13.93 -0.29
C ASN A 236 25.06 -13.33 -0.26
N SER A 237 25.64 -13.13 -1.44
CA SER A 237 26.96 -12.48 -1.57
C SER A 237 26.94 -11.05 -1.05
N ARG A 238 25.86 -10.33 -1.38
CA ARG A 238 25.62 -8.92 -1.06
C ARG A 238 24.39 -8.78 -0.17
N TYR A 239 24.43 -7.84 0.77
CA TYR A 239 23.29 -7.55 1.64
C TYR A 239 22.04 -7.10 0.85
N LYS A 240 22.25 -6.31 -0.22
CA LYS A 240 21.16 -5.77 -1.06
C LYS A 240 20.45 -6.84 -1.90
N THR A 241 21.07 -8.00 -2.12
CA THR A 241 20.47 -9.10 -2.93
C THR A 241 19.74 -10.13 -2.08
N ARG A 242 19.66 -9.93 -0.76
CA ARG A 242 18.88 -10.80 0.12
C ARG A 242 17.39 -10.76 -0.24
N VAL A 243 16.71 -11.86 0.00
CA VAL A 243 15.28 -11.97 -0.25
C VAL A 243 14.55 -11.68 1.06
N ARG A 244 13.72 -10.63 1.08
CA ARG A 244 12.88 -10.35 2.25
C ARG A 244 11.71 -11.33 2.31
N SER A 245 11.19 -11.54 3.51
CA SER A 245 9.96 -12.30 3.67
C SER A 245 8.83 -11.66 2.89
N SER A 246 8.00 -12.48 2.26
CA SER A 246 6.81 -12.07 1.53
C SER A 246 5.95 -13.28 1.24
N ARG A 247 4.63 -13.11 1.33
CA ARG A 247 3.66 -14.15 0.92
C ARG A 247 3.60 -14.31 -0.60
N HIS A 248 4.03 -13.29 -1.35
CA HIS A 248 3.98 -13.24 -2.81
C HIS A 248 5.36 -13.39 -3.46
N THR A 249 6.37 -13.83 -2.70
CA THR A 249 7.69 -14.16 -3.24
C THR A 249 7.91 -15.66 -3.15
N GLN A 250 8.42 -16.22 -4.24
CA GLN A 250 8.90 -17.59 -4.32
C GLN A 250 10.39 -17.58 -4.60
N VAL A 251 11.11 -18.52 -4.02
CA VAL A 251 12.52 -18.77 -4.29
C VAL A 251 12.62 -20.13 -4.96
N ILE A 252 13.13 -20.15 -6.18
CA ILE A 252 13.33 -21.32 -7.00
C ILE A 252 14.82 -21.63 -7.00
N MET A 253 15.20 -22.78 -6.46
CA MET A 253 16.59 -23.25 -6.42
C MET A 253 16.74 -24.41 -7.39
N THR A 254 17.72 -24.33 -8.28
CA THR A 254 18.00 -25.35 -9.31
C THR A 254 19.29 -26.08 -8.98
N GLN A 255 19.24 -27.41 -8.97
CA GLN A 255 20.42 -28.28 -8.82
C GLN A 255 21.17 -28.46 -10.14
N GLN A 256 22.38 -28.99 -10.07
CA GLN A 256 23.19 -29.33 -11.25
C GLN A 256 22.50 -30.31 -12.22
N ASN A 257 21.65 -31.21 -11.69
CA ASN A 257 20.84 -32.15 -12.49
C ASN A 257 19.58 -31.52 -13.13
N GLY A 258 19.34 -30.22 -12.92
CA GLY A 258 18.16 -29.50 -13.40
C GLY A 258 16.93 -29.59 -12.48
N GLN A 259 16.98 -30.34 -11.38
CA GLN A 259 15.86 -30.44 -10.44
C GLN A 259 15.63 -29.10 -9.73
N GLN A 260 14.36 -28.68 -9.65
CA GLN A 260 13.96 -27.42 -9.06
C GLN A 260 13.23 -27.60 -7.72
N TYR A 261 13.54 -26.71 -6.80
CA TYR A 261 13.00 -26.64 -5.46
C TYR A 261 12.35 -25.27 -5.26
N ILE A 262 11.05 -25.26 -4.97
CA ILE A 262 10.29 -24.02 -4.76
C ILE A 262 10.03 -23.85 -3.26
N GLY A 263 10.42 -22.69 -2.73
CA GLY A 263 10.16 -22.32 -1.34
C GLY A 263 9.72 -20.88 -1.19
N THR A 264 9.28 -20.51 0.01
CA THR A 264 8.86 -19.15 0.36
C THR A 264 9.82 -18.52 1.38
N PRO A 265 10.24 -17.27 1.20
CA PRO A 265 11.11 -16.60 2.15
C PRO A 265 10.32 -16.28 3.43
N HIS A 266 10.78 -16.83 4.55
CA HIS A 266 10.11 -16.68 5.84
C HIS A 266 10.75 -15.59 6.70
N GLN A 267 12.09 -15.52 6.70
CA GLN A 267 12.83 -14.59 7.55
C GLN A 267 14.14 -14.19 6.87
N ALA A 268 14.58 -12.95 7.06
CA ALA A 268 15.89 -12.50 6.63
C ALA A 268 16.63 -11.83 7.80
N LYS A 269 17.89 -12.20 8.03
CA LYS A 269 18.77 -11.60 9.05
C LYS A 269 20.17 -11.39 8.47
N GLY A 270 20.62 -10.14 8.42
CA GLY A 270 21.88 -9.79 7.74
C GLY A 270 21.82 -10.16 6.26
N LYS A 271 22.80 -10.96 5.78
CA LYS A 271 22.87 -11.52 4.43
C LYS A 271 22.16 -12.89 4.30
N LYS A 272 21.60 -13.42 5.38
CA LYS A 272 20.97 -14.73 5.42
C LYS A 272 19.47 -14.63 5.20
N THR A 273 18.94 -15.51 4.37
CA THR A 273 17.51 -15.69 4.13
C THR A 273 17.10 -17.12 4.47
N MET A 274 16.11 -17.27 5.33
CA MET A 274 15.48 -18.55 5.65
C MET A 274 14.32 -18.80 4.70
N ILE A 275 14.38 -19.90 3.97
CA ILE A 275 13.37 -20.38 3.04
C ILE A 275 12.59 -21.53 3.68
N SER A 276 11.28 -21.39 3.71
CA SER A 276 10.35 -22.44 4.09
C SER A 276 10.00 -23.26 2.85
N MET A 277 10.12 -24.57 2.96
CA MET A 277 9.88 -25.49 1.87
C MET A 277 8.99 -26.63 2.37
N PRO A 278 7.76 -26.78 1.84
CA PRO A 278 6.93 -27.94 2.15
C PRO A 278 7.63 -29.21 1.66
N GLY A 279 7.87 -30.18 2.54
CA GLY A 279 8.49 -31.46 2.17
C GLY A 279 9.97 -31.36 1.77
N ALA A 280 10.72 -30.38 2.31
CA ALA A 280 12.13 -30.18 1.98
C ALA A 280 12.96 -31.46 2.14
N PRO A 281 13.79 -31.85 1.15
CA PRO A 281 14.69 -32.98 1.32
C PRO A 281 15.71 -32.68 2.43
N ARG A 282 16.10 -33.71 3.19
CA ARG A 282 17.15 -33.60 4.21
C ARG A 282 18.46 -33.05 3.65
N ASN A 283 18.74 -33.35 2.38
CA ASN A 283 19.84 -32.80 1.61
C ASN A 283 19.32 -32.08 0.37
N VAL A 284 19.41 -30.75 0.39
CA VAL A 284 19.38 -29.95 -0.82
C VAL A 284 20.79 -30.08 -1.40
N GLY A 285 20.99 -30.95 -2.39
CA GLY A 285 22.27 -31.16 -3.06
C GLY A 285 22.86 -29.89 -3.69
N ASP A 286 23.90 -30.01 -4.50
CA ASP A 286 24.61 -28.84 -5.05
C ASP A 286 23.70 -27.96 -5.92
N ILE A 287 23.27 -26.84 -5.34
CA ILE A 287 22.47 -25.81 -5.99
C ILE A 287 23.40 -24.96 -6.86
N THR A 288 23.10 -24.89 -8.15
CA THR A 288 23.84 -24.10 -9.13
C THR A 288 23.20 -22.74 -9.37
N GLN A 289 21.88 -22.61 -9.15
CA GLN A 289 21.15 -21.38 -9.41
C GLN A 289 20.07 -21.10 -8.37
N VAL A 290 19.92 -19.83 -7.99
CA VAL A 290 18.81 -19.33 -7.18
C VAL A 290 18.10 -18.21 -7.94
N ARG A 291 16.81 -18.40 -8.19
CA ARG A 291 15.92 -17.40 -8.79
C ARG A 291 14.87 -16.99 -7.78
N VAL A 292 14.53 -15.71 -7.79
CA VAL A 292 13.52 -15.11 -6.92
C VAL A 292 12.41 -14.58 -7.83
N VAL A 293 11.21 -15.10 -7.65
CA VAL A 293 10.02 -14.76 -8.44
C VAL A 293 9.01 -14.06 -7.54
N GLY A 294 8.46 -12.95 -8.02
CA GLY A 294 7.40 -12.22 -7.34
C GLY A 294 7.88 -11.03 -6.50
N ARG A 295 6.97 -10.48 -5.70
CA ARG A 295 7.16 -9.17 -5.03
C ARG A 295 7.52 -9.33 -3.57
N GLN A 296 8.64 -8.73 -3.18
CA GLN A 296 9.06 -8.65 -1.79
C GLN A 296 8.17 -7.68 -0.99
N ASN A 297 8.07 -7.89 0.32
CA ASN A 297 7.40 -6.94 1.21
C ASN A 297 8.10 -5.58 1.17
N LEU A 298 7.33 -4.52 1.44
CA LEU A 298 7.84 -3.14 1.55
C LEU A 298 8.98 -3.04 2.58
N THR A 299 9.99 -2.22 2.25
CA THR A 299 11.05 -1.78 3.18
C THR A 299 10.42 -0.93 4.28
N ASN A 300 11.14 -0.72 5.38
CA ASN A 300 10.64 0.17 6.43
C ASN A 300 10.44 1.61 5.92
N THR A 301 11.33 2.10 5.05
CA THR A 301 11.19 3.37 4.31
C THR A 301 9.92 3.40 3.46
N GLU A 302 9.67 2.35 2.67
CA GLU A 302 8.46 2.26 1.85
C GLU A 302 7.19 2.22 2.74
N LYS A 303 7.21 1.48 3.86
CA LYS A 303 6.10 1.44 4.83
C LYS A 303 5.85 2.79 5.51
N ALA A 304 6.92 3.46 5.94
CA ALA A 304 6.90 4.78 6.55
C ALA A 304 6.25 5.80 5.61
N ARG A 305 6.65 5.78 4.34
CA ARG A 305 6.05 6.62 3.30
C ARG A 305 4.57 6.32 3.08
N GLU A 306 4.16 5.04 2.97
CA GLU A 306 2.74 4.68 2.85
C GLU A 306 1.94 5.15 4.08
N LYS A 307 2.51 5.03 5.28
CA LYS A 307 1.88 5.51 6.52
C LYS A 307 1.76 7.03 6.55
N LEU A 308 2.80 7.76 6.09
CA LEU A 308 2.75 9.21 5.94
C LEU A 308 1.64 9.64 4.97
N ILE A 309 1.58 9.05 3.77
CA ILE A 309 0.55 9.37 2.77
C ILE A 309 -0.85 9.13 3.36
N HIS A 310 -1.02 8.01 4.05
CA HIS A 310 -2.28 7.70 4.73
C HIS A 310 -2.64 8.77 5.77
N CYS A 311 -1.72 9.11 6.69
CA CYS A 311 -1.97 10.11 7.73
C CYS A 311 -2.34 11.49 7.16
N LEU A 312 -1.70 11.90 6.07
CA LEU A 312 -2.00 13.17 5.40
C LEU A 312 -3.41 13.17 4.80
N LEU A 313 -3.84 12.06 4.21
CA LEU A 313 -5.15 11.92 3.58
C LEU A 313 -6.28 11.54 4.54
N THR A 314 -5.97 11.22 5.80
CA THR A 314 -6.96 11.14 6.88
C THR A 314 -7.01 12.42 7.71
N GLY A 315 -6.21 13.43 7.36
CA GLY A 315 -6.13 14.69 8.11
C GLY A 315 -5.49 14.55 9.50
N THR A 316 -4.89 13.41 9.83
CA THR A 316 -4.25 13.14 11.13
C THR A 316 -2.86 13.75 11.24
N LYS A 317 -2.21 14.07 10.11
CA LYS A 317 -0.95 14.82 10.05
C LYS A 317 -1.00 15.87 8.94
N THR A 318 -0.14 16.88 9.02
CA THR A 318 0.03 17.89 7.97
C THR A 318 1.49 18.18 7.65
N LEU A 319 1.82 18.33 6.37
CA LEU A 319 3.18 18.69 5.91
C LEU A 319 3.64 20.08 6.43
N ARG A 320 2.72 20.89 6.95
CA ARG A 320 2.97 22.28 7.39
C ARG A 320 3.64 22.38 8.76
N GLU A 321 3.51 21.36 9.59
CA GLU A 321 4.06 21.33 10.94
C GLU A 321 5.54 20.94 10.95
N SER A 322 6.00 20.22 9.93
CA SER A 322 7.42 19.87 9.80
C SER A 322 8.24 21.02 9.23
N ALA A 323 9.09 21.62 10.06
CA ALA A 323 10.08 22.59 9.61
C ALA A 323 11.00 22.01 8.52
N PHE A 324 11.41 20.75 8.68
CA PHE A 324 12.27 20.04 7.72
C PHE A 324 11.56 19.82 6.38
N ILE A 325 10.32 19.33 6.38
CA ILE A 325 9.59 19.12 5.11
C ILE A 325 9.39 20.45 4.40
N ARG A 326 9.05 21.50 5.15
CA ARG A 326 8.88 22.84 4.57
C ARG A 326 10.15 23.36 3.94
N LEU A 327 11.29 23.23 4.63
CA LEU A 327 12.58 23.66 4.09
C LEU A 327 12.88 23.03 2.73
N ILE A 328 12.58 21.74 2.60
CA ILE A 328 12.93 20.95 1.41
C ILE A 328 11.90 21.06 0.28
N TRP A 329 10.63 20.77 0.59
CA TRP A 329 9.58 20.60 -0.42
C TRP A 329 8.77 21.88 -0.63
N PHE A 330 8.75 22.77 0.35
CA PHE A 330 7.95 23.99 0.32
C PHE A 330 8.72 25.23 0.81
N PRO A 331 9.92 25.52 0.29
CA PRO A 331 10.79 26.58 0.80
C PRO A 331 10.18 27.98 0.72
N LEU A 332 9.17 28.14 -0.15
CA LEU A 332 8.45 29.39 -0.38
C LEU A 332 7.20 29.56 0.50
N TRP A 333 6.79 28.53 1.25
CA TRP A 333 5.75 28.72 2.28
C TRP A 333 6.28 29.70 3.31
N LYS A 334 5.40 30.61 3.80
CA LYS A 334 5.73 31.71 4.73
C LYS A 334 6.94 31.36 5.59
N LYS A 335 7.95 32.25 5.62
CA LYS A 335 9.19 32.04 6.36
C LYS A 335 8.84 31.39 7.70
N LEU A 336 9.37 30.20 7.93
CA LEU A 336 9.42 29.66 9.29
C LEU A 336 10.06 30.78 10.10
N SER A 337 9.30 31.38 11.01
CA SER A 337 9.95 32.04 12.13
C SER A 337 10.57 30.88 12.88
N PHE A 338 11.81 30.55 12.51
CA PHE A 338 12.76 30.16 13.53
C PHE A 338 12.72 31.38 14.45
N GLN A 339 11.85 31.34 15.47
CA GLN A 339 12.15 32.10 16.67
C GLN A 339 13.61 31.76 16.96
N ASP A 340 14.43 32.75 17.31
CA ASP A 340 15.84 32.56 17.61
C ASP A 340 16.05 31.64 18.83
N THR A 341 15.52 30.42 18.81
CA THR A 341 16.01 29.25 19.51
C THR A 341 17.32 28.81 18.85
N ARG A 342 18.29 29.75 18.84
CA ARG A 342 19.68 29.47 19.20
C ARG A 342 19.80 29.19 20.70
N THR A 343 18.75 28.73 21.37
CA THR A 343 18.96 27.77 22.46
C THR A 343 19.67 26.61 21.78
N ALA A 344 20.97 26.46 22.07
CA ALA A 344 21.71 25.25 21.73
C ALA A 344 20.75 24.06 21.89
N LEU A 345 20.58 23.27 20.82
CA LEU A 345 19.84 22.01 20.94
C LEU A 345 20.34 21.35 22.21
N ASP A 346 19.44 21.14 23.17
CA ASP A 346 19.81 20.55 24.44
C ASP A 346 20.52 19.24 24.11
N GLN A 347 21.82 19.19 24.43
CA GLN A 347 22.65 18.06 24.06
C GLN A 347 22.08 16.79 24.68
N ASP A 348 21.42 16.91 25.84
CA ASP A 348 20.72 15.82 26.51
C ASP A 348 19.51 15.33 25.69
N TYR A 349 18.79 16.20 24.98
CA TYR A 349 17.70 15.82 24.07
C TYR A 349 18.21 15.14 22.80
N VAL A 350 19.31 15.64 22.23
CA VAL A 350 19.97 15.02 21.08
C VAL A 350 20.51 13.65 21.46
N ASP A 351 21.16 13.53 22.61
CA ASP A 351 21.73 12.29 23.13
C ASP A 351 20.61 11.29 23.52
N ASP A 352 19.49 11.77 24.06
CA ASP A 352 18.29 10.95 24.31
C ASP A 352 17.71 10.39 23.00
N ILE A 353 17.54 11.21 21.97
CA ILE A 353 17.10 10.76 20.64
C ILE A 353 18.09 9.74 20.05
N VAL A 354 19.38 10.05 20.02
CA VAL A 354 20.42 9.18 19.46
C VAL A 354 20.51 7.86 20.21
N SER A 355 20.38 7.89 21.55
CA SER A 355 20.34 6.67 22.38
C SER A 355 19.09 5.82 22.12
N LYS A 356 17.94 6.47 21.87
CA LYS A 356 16.68 5.81 21.48
C LYS A 356 16.76 5.21 20.07
N MET A 357 17.49 5.83 19.14
CA MET A 357 17.62 5.35 17.76
C MET A 357 18.41 4.05 17.60
N ARG A 358 19.23 3.64 18.58
CA ARG A 358 20.03 2.40 18.55
C ARG A 358 20.85 2.22 17.25
N LEU A 359 21.36 3.31 16.67
CA LEU A 359 22.22 3.26 15.49
C LEU A 359 23.60 2.70 15.88
N ASN A 360 24.19 1.87 15.03
CA ASN A 360 25.58 1.47 15.22
C ASN A 360 26.56 2.52 14.67
N ASP A 361 27.80 2.49 15.13
CA ASP A 361 28.83 3.49 14.78
C ASP A 361 29.05 3.64 13.28
N SER A 362 28.90 2.54 12.53
CA SER A 362 29.03 2.56 11.07
C SER A 362 27.87 3.26 10.36
N GLN A 363 26.67 3.25 10.96
CA GLN A 363 25.50 3.97 10.45
C GLN A 363 25.62 5.47 10.77
N LEU A 364 25.97 5.82 12.00
CA LEU A 364 26.19 7.21 12.43
C LEU A 364 27.26 7.88 11.57
N LYS A 365 28.41 7.22 11.40
CA LYS A 365 29.52 7.72 10.59
C LYS A 365 29.14 7.88 9.12
N ASN A 366 28.41 6.93 8.53
CA ASN A 366 27.97 7.05 7.14
C ASN A 366 26.93 8.15 6.95
N ILE A 367 26.02 8.35 7.89
CA ILE A 367 25.03 9.44 7.85
C ILE A 367 25.76 10.78 7.95
N ALA A 368 26.59 10.97 8.98
CA ALA A 368 27.35 12.20 9.19
C ALA A 368 28.28 12.54 8.01
N GLU A 369 29.04 11.57 7.50
CA GLU A 369 29.94 11.79 6.36
C GLU A 369 29.18 12.06 5.05
N THR A 370 28.02 11.43 4.83
CA THR A 370 27.23 11.65 3.61
C THR A 370 26.55 13.00 3.62
N LEU A 371 26.06 13.45 4.78
CA LEU A 371 25.48 14.78 4.99
C LEU A 371 26.54 15.88 4.81
N PHE A 372 27.73 15.67 5.37
CA PHE A 372 28.85 16.60 5.27
C PHE A 372 29.46 16.68 3.86
N LYS A 373 29.73 15.53 3.21
CA LYS A 373 30.42 15.48 1.90
C LYS A 373 29.62 16.01 0.73
N LYS A 374 28.29 16.05 0.84
CA LYS A 374 27.44 16.32 -0.33
C LYS A 374 26.72 17.66 -0.29
N GLU A 375 26.87 18.46 0.78
CA GLU A 375 26.11 19.71 0.97
C GLU A 375 24.61 19.55 0.62
N VAL A 376 24.03 18.37 0.92
CA VAL A 376 22.74 17.97 0.34
C VAL A 376 21.61 18.72 1.01
N ASP A 377 21.05 19.64 0.23
CA ASP A 377 19.66 20.05 0.25
C ASP A 377 18.82 18.83 -0.23
N PHE A 378 18.21 18.11 0.70
CA PHE A 378 17.50 16.86 0.36
C PHE A 378 16.30 17.17 -0.52
N LYS A 379 16.04 16.38 -1.56
CA LYS A 379 14.67 16.01 -1.93
C LYS A 379 14.63 14.48 -1.96
N LEU A 380 13.87 13.94 -1.00
CA LEU A 380 13.25 12.61 -1.07
C LEU A 380 14.07 11.39 -0.64
N LEU A 381 14.13 11.15 0.67
CA LEU A 381 14.08 9.82 1.30
C LEU A 381 13.36 9.96 2.67
N VAL A 382 12.13 9.47 2.79
CA VAL A 382 11.47 9.27 4.09
C VAL A 382 12.11 8.03 4.72
N SER A 383 13.22 8.17 5.45
CA SER A 383 13.81 7.06 6.18
C SER A 383 12.84 6.53 7.25
N LYS A 384 13.08 5.34 7.79
CA LYS A 384 12.24 4.80 8.87
C LYS A 384 12.31 5.71 10.10
N GLU A 385 13.52 6.20 10.36
CA GLU A 385 13.86 7.12 11.43
C GLU A 385 13.09 8.44 11.27
N PHE A 386 13.01 8.97 10.05
CA PHE A 386 12.21 10.16 9.72
C PHE A 386 10.70 10.01 10.03
N PHE A 387 10.16 8.80 9.94
CA PHE A 387 8.76 8.54 10.29
C PHE A 387 8.55 8.27 11.79
N GLU A 388 9.56 7.80 12.50
CA GLU A 388 9.46 7.51 13.94
C GLU A 388 9.71 8.76 14.80
N GLU A 389 10.45 9.76 14.29
CA GLU A 389 10.66 11.07 14.94
C GLU A 389 9.57 12.11 14.64
N TRP A 390 8.69 11.81 13.69
CA TRP A 390 7.61 12.69 13.24
C TRP A 390 6.26 12.10 13.64
#